data_AF-A0A947S5N2-F1
#
_entry.id   AF-A0A947S5N2-F1
#
_cell.length_a   1.000
_cell.length_b   1.000
_cell.length_c   1.000
_cell.angle_alpha   90.00
_cell.angle_beta   90.00
_cell.angle_gamma   90.00
#
_symmetry.space_group_name_H-M   'P 1'
#
loop_
_entity.id
_entity.type
_entity.pdbx_description
1 polymer ?
#
loop_
_entity_poly.entity_id
_entity_poly.type
_entity_poly.pdbx_seq_one_letter_code
_entity_poly.pdbx_strand_id
1 'polypeptide(L)'
;MDVEDLRNKLSELRKKRTYITVQKGFAANHNKDLRENATYDNWLDQEFLINAEISEVIEKIEKLTNTKPKHKWEKPKPTKKGGVEKQKWL
;
A
#
# COMPACT_ATOMS: atom_id res chain seq x y z
N MET A 1 1.76 -1.28 22.55
CA MET A 1 0.80 -1.83 21.59
C MET A 1 1.50 -2.96 20.89
N ASP A 2 1.02 -4.18 21.10
CA ASP A 2 1.62 -5.40 20.56
C ASP A 2 1.28 -5.55 19.07
N VAL A 3 2.01 -6.41 18.35
CA VAL A 3 1.72 -6.75 16.96
C VAL A 3 0.32 -7.33 16.82
N GLU A 4 -0.15 -8.09 17.82
CA GLU A 4 -1.49 -8.66 17.82
C GLU A 4 -2.58 -7.58 17.98
N ASP A 5 -2.35 -6.55 18.79
CA ASP A 5 -3.24 -5.39 18.88
C ASP A 5 -3.36 -4.67 17.53
N LEU A 6 -2.24 -4.53 16.81
CA LEU A 6 -2.23 -3.89 15.50
C LEU A 6 -2.96 -4.75 14.45
N ARG A 7 -2.85 -6.08 14.52
CA ARG A 7 -3.61 -7.00 13.65
C ARG A 7 -5.10 -6.92 13.92
N ASN A 8 -5.50 -6.87 15.19
CA ASN A 8 -6.90 -6.68 15.58
C ASN A 8 -7.42 -5.33 15.08
N LYS A 9 -6.64 -4.25 15.28
CA LYS A 9 -6.96 -2.93 14.73
C LYS A 9 -7.11 -2.97 13.21
N LEU A 10 -6.18 -3.62 12.50
CA LEU A 10 -6.24 -3.76 11.03
C LEU A 10 -7.50 -4.51 10.57
N SER A 11 -7.92 -5.55 11.30
CA SER A 11 -9.15 -6.30 11.03
C SER A 11 -10.38 -5.40 11.17
N GLU A 12 -10.47 -4.62 12.24
CA GLU A 12 -11.57 -3.66 12.46
C GLU A 12 -11.59 -2.56 11.40
N LEU A 13 -10.42 -2.01 11.04
CA LEU A 13 -10.32 -1.02 9.96
C LEU A 13 -10.78 -1.58 8.62
N ARG A 14 -10.46 -2.85 8.31
CA ARG A 14 -10.94 -3.51 7.09
C ARG A 14 -12.45 -3.70 7.09
N LYS A 15 -13.06 -4.09 8.21
CA LYS A 15 -14.52 -4.18 8.35
C LYS A 15 -15.17 -2.81 8.13
N LYS A 16 -14.61 -1.77 8.75
CA LYS A 16 -15.07 -0.39 8.61
C LYS A 16 -14.96 0.11 7.16
N ARG A 17 -13.86 -0.21 6.46
CA ARG A 17 -13.69 0.07 5.04
C ARG A 17 -14.79 -0.58 4.20
N THR A 18 -15.08 -1.86 4.42
CA THR A 18 -16.17 -2.55 3.71
C THR A 18 -17.51 -1.86 3.92
N TYR A 19 -17.82 -1.45 5.16
CA TYR A 19 -19.03 -0.69 5.46
C TYR A 19 -19.08 0.64 4.71
N ILE A 20 -18.01 1.44 4.74
CA ILE A 20 -17.91 2.72 4.01
C ILE A 20 -18.13 2.52 2.51
N THR A 21 -17.47 1.52 1.90
CA THR A 21 -17.62 1.23 0.47
C THR A 21 -19.07 0.88 0.12
N VAL A 22 -19.77 0.12 0.97
CA VAL A 22 -21.19 -0.20 0.79
C VAL A 22 -22.06 1.06 0.89
N GLN A 23 -21.85 1.90 1.91
CA GLN A 23 -22.61 3.14 2.08
C GLN A 23 -22.39 4.13 0.94
N LYS A 24 -21.15 4.23 0.45
CA LYS A 24 -20.82 5.01 -0.75
C LYS A 24 -21.58 4.53 -1.98
N GLY A 25 -21.68 3.21 -2.17
CA GLY A 25 -22.47 2.60 -3.24
C GLY A 25 -23.96 2.90 -3.11
N PHE A 26 -24.51 2.84 -1.89
CA PHE A 26 -25.90 3.24 -1.64
C PHE A 26 -26.14 4.71 -1.93
N ALA A 27 -25.24 5.60 -1.50
CA ALA A 27 -25.34 7.03 -1.78
C ALA A 27 -25.30 7.31 -3.29
N ALA A 28 -24.42 6.63 -4.03
CA ALA A 28 -24.35 6.72 -5.48
C ALA A 28 -25.63 6.25 -6.18
N ASN A 29 -26.28 5.20 -5.67
CA ASN A 29 -27.51 4.67 -6.26
C ASN A 29 -28.74 5.51 -5.91
N HIS A 30 -28.77 6.11 -4.71
CA HIS A 30 -29.91 6.90 -4.24
C HIS A 30 -30.01 8.25 -4.95
N ASN A 31 -28.86 8.83 -5.32
CA ASN A 31 -28.80 10.10 -6.03
C ASN A 31 -28.42 9.86 -7.49
N LYS A 32 -29.35 10.14 -8.41
CA LYS A 32 -29.17 9.90 -9.85
C LYS A 32 -28.10 10.80 -10.48
N ASP A 33 -27.69 11.86 -9.78
CA ASP A 33 -26.56 12.70 -10.16
C ASP A 33 -25.45 12.57 -9.11
N LEU A 34 -24.26 12.18 -9.58
CA LEU A 34 -23.07 12.01 -8.75
C LEU A 34 -22.28 13.32 -8.58
N ARG A 35 -22.58 14.36 -9.36
CA ARG A 35 -21.86 15.65 -9.30
C ARG A 35 -22.27 16.49 -8.10
N GLU A 36 -23.50 16.33 -7.62
CA GLU A 36 -24.05 17.08 -6.49
C GLU A 36 -24.55 16.13 -5.39
N ASN A 37 -23.72 15.15 -5.03
CA ASN A 37 -24.06 14.15 -4.03
C ASN A 37 -23.16 14.29 -2.80
N ALA A 38 -23.47 15.27 -1.95
CA ALA A 38 -22.74 15.52 -0.71
C ALA A 38 -22.61 14.27 0.17
N THR A 39 -23.60 13.38 0.17
CA THR A 39 -23.53 12.10 0.89
C THR A 39 -22.47 11.18 0.30
N TYR A 40 -22.38 11.08 -1.03
CA TYR A 40 -21.34 10.31 -1.71
C TYR A 40 -19.96 10.89 -1.43
N ASP A 41 -19.80 12.21 -1.53
CA ASP A 41 -18.53 12.91 -1.29
C ASP A 41 -18.04 12.67 0.15
N ASN A 42 -18.93 12.77 1.13
CA ASN A 42 -18.60 12.45 2.52
C ASN A 42 -18.09 11.00 2.68
N TRP A 43 -18.72 10.03 2.01
CA TRP A 43 -18.27 8.64 2.05
C TRP A 43 -16.95 8.43 1.29
N LEU A 44 -16.72 9.18 0.23
CA LEU A 44 -15.46 9.18 -0.51
C LEU A 44 -14.30 9.68 0.38
N ASP A 45 -14.51 10.78 1.10
CA ASP A 45 -13.53 11.32 2.05
C ASP A 45 -13.25 10.33 3.19
N GLN A 46 -14.29 9.71 3.74
CA GLN A 46 -14.12 8.68 4.77
C GLN A 46 -13.37 7.45 4.24
N GLU A 47 -13.59 7.06 2.98
CA GLU A 47 -12.86 5.97 2.34
C GLU A 47 -11.37 6.32 2.17
N PHE A 48 -11.06 7.57 1.83
CA PHE A 48 -9.68 8.03 1.76
C PHE A 48 -8.98 7.96 3.13
N LEU A 49 -9.64 8.48 4.18
CA LEU A 49 -9.12 8.48 5.54
C LEU A 49 -8.89 7.06 6.08
N ILE A 50 -9.86 6.15 5.89
CA ILE A 50 -9.73 4.77 6.39
C ILE A 50 -8.61 4.02 5.64
N ASN A 51 -8.42 4.28 4.35
CA ASN A 51 -7.32 3.68 3.58
C ASN A 51 -5.96 4.19 4.09
N ALA A 52 -5.84 5.48 4.38
CA ALA A 52 -4.61 6.04 4.96
C ALA A 52 -4.30 5.42 6.33
N GLU A 53 -5.30 5.26 7.19
CA GLU A 53 -5.11 4.62 8.50
C GLU A 53 -4.71 3.14 8.37
N ILE A 54 -5.30 2.41 7.43
CA ILE A 54 -4.91 1.03 7.12
C ILE A 54 -3.44 0.96 6.69
N SER A 55 -3.02 1.84 5.79
CA SER A 55 -1.63 1.92 5.33
C SER A 55 -0.66 2.20 6.49
N GLU A 56 -1.00 3.13 7.37
CA GLU A 56 -0.19 3.45 8.55
C GLU A 56 -0.06 2.25 9.51
N VAL A 57 -1.15 1.51 9.75
CA VAL A 57 -1.13 0.32 10.59
C VAL A 57 -0.29 -0.80 9.98
N ILE A 58 -0.38 -0.99 8.65
CA ILE A 58 0.47 -1.96 7.93
C ILE A 58 1.94 -1.58 8.09
N GLU A 59 2.30 -0.32 7.88
CA GLU A 59 3.68 0.14 8.03
C GLU A 59 4.19 -0.05 9.47
N LYS A 60 3.35 0.17 10.49
CA LYS A 60 3.69 -0.10 11.89
C LYS A 60 3.94 -1.59 12.14
N ILE A 61 3.09 -2.47 11.60
CA ILE A 61 3.29 -3.92 11.69
C ILE A 61 4.59 -4.32 11.01
N GLU A 62 4.87 -3.79 9.82
CA GLU A 62 6.10 -4.06 9.09
C GLU A 62 7.33 -3.61 9.87
N LYS A 63 7.33 -2.40 10.45
CA LYS A 63 8.45 -1.91 11.28
C LYS A 63 8.71 -2.77 12.51
N LEU A 64 7.67 -3.29 13.14
CA LEU A 64 7.79 -4.15 14.32
C LEU A 64 8.19 -5.58 13.97
N THR A 65 7.83 -6.08 12.78
CA THR A 65 8.10 -7.47 12.35
C THR A 65 9.38 -7.61 11.51
N ASN A 66 9.80 -6.58 10.78
CA ASN A 66 11.08 -6.54 10.06
C ASN A 66 12.21 -6.05 10.98
N THR A 67 12.74 -6.96 11.79
CA THR A 67 14.03 -6.82 12.49
C THR A 67 15.24 -7.25 11.66
N LYS A 68 15.06 -7.62 10.38
CA LYS A 68 16.19 -8.05 9.54
C LYS A 68 16.95 -6.84 8.98
N PRO A 69 18.28 -6.74 9.19
CA PRO A 69 19.08 -5.71 8.54
C PRO A 69 18.94 -5.90 7.03
N LYS A 70 18.56 -4.83 6.31
CA LYS A 70 18.60 -4.81 4.85
C LYS A 70 20.01 -5.22 4.44
N HIS A 71 20.14 -6.42 3.87
CA HIS A 71 21.41 -6.90 3.34
C HIS A 71 21.93 -5.83 2.39
N LYS A 72 23.01 -5.13 2.76
CA LYS A 72 23.61 -4.12 1.88
C LYS A 72 24.02 -4.85 0.61
N TRP A 73 23.56 -4.37 -0.54
CA TRP A 73 24.05 -4.83 -1.83
C TRP A 73 25.52 -4.44 -1.93
N GLU A 74 26.43 -5.39 -1.75
CA GLU A 74 27.83 -5.18 -2.10
C GLU A 74 27.92 -5.15 -3.63
N LYS A 75 28.40 -4.03 -4.19
CA LYS A 75 28.63 -3.92 -5.62
C LYS A 75 29.59 -5.05 -6.05
N PRO A 76 29.26 -5.84 -7.08
CA PRO A 76 30.16 -6.88 -7.56
C PRO A 76 31.48 -6.25 -8.00
N LYS A 77 32.60 -6.72 -7.45
CA LYS A 77 33.95 -6.28 -7.86
C LYS A 77 34.12 -6.62 -9.35
N PRO A 78 34.64 -5.70 -10.19
CA PRO A 78 34.84 -5.97 -11.60
C PRO A 78 35.86 -7.11 -11.75
N THR A 79 35.41 -8.26 -12.23
CA THR A 79 36.28 -9.34 -12.67
C THR A 79 37.00 -8.87 -13.92
N LYS A 80 38.34 -8.89 -13.90
CA LYS A 80 39.20 -8.59 -15.06
C LYS A 80 38.82 -9.54 -16.20
N LYS A 81 37.99 -9.09 -17.13
CA LYS A 81 37.69 -9.83 -18.36
C LYS A 81 38.93 -9.80 -19.25
N GLY A 82 39.49 -10.98 -19.49
CA GLY A 82 40.51 -11.24 -20.48
C GLY A 82 40.10 -10.74 -21.88
N GLY A 83 41.11 -10.42 -22.67
CA GLY A 83 41.04 -9.70 -23.93
C GLY A 83 40.03 -10.28 -24.93
N VAL A 84 39.23 -9.39 -25.50
CA VAL A 84 38.48 -9.66 -26.74
C VAL A 84 39.38 -9.22 -27.88
N GLU A 85 39.99 -10.20 -28.56
CA GLU A 85 40.72 -9.99 -29.80
C GLU A 85 39.73 -9.57 -30.89
N LYS A 86 39.93 -8.37 -31.45
CA LYS A 86 39.08 -7.82 -32.52
C LYS A 86 39.46 -8.48 -33.84
N GLN A 87 38.62 -9.38 -34.36
CA GLN A 87 38.75 -9.84 -35.75
C GLN A 87 38.48 -8.66 -36.69
N LYS A 88 39.48 -8.31 -37.50
CA LYS A 88 39.37 -7.43 -38.66
C LYS A 88 38.85 -8.25 -39.83
N TRP A 89 37.78 -7.80 -40.47
CA TRP A 89 37.30 -8.35 -41.73
C TRP A 89 38.10 -7.73 -42.89
N LEU A 90 38.62 -8.58 -43.77
CA LEU A 90 39.14 -8.28 -45.11
C LEU A 90 38.37 -9.16 -46.09
#